data_AF-A0A412ZE95-F1
#
_entry.id   AF-A0A412ZE95-F1
#
_cell.length_a   1.000
_cell.length_b   1.000
_cell.length_c   1.000
_cell.angle_alpha   90.00
_cell.angle_beta   90.00
_cell.angle_gamma   90.00
#
_symmetry.space_group_name_H-M   'P 1'
#
loop_
_entity.id
_entity.type
_entity.pdbx_description
1 polymer ?
#
loop_
_entity_poly.entity_id
_entity_poly.type
_entity_poly.pdbx_seq_one_letter_code
_entity_poly.pdbx_strand_id
1 'polypeptide(L)' 'MCEYNGRDPERIDLMLEKLSEAWKLYPDMRFGQLIATCAKTSNISGVEDEEMLKDIEKYIEIMKK' A
#
# COMPACT_ATOMS: atom_id res chain seq x y z
N MET A 1 29.38 14.74 -11.60
CA MET A 1 28.56 13.52 -11.61
C MET A 1 27.15 13.96 -11.28
N CYS A 2 26.19 13.78 -12.18
CA CYS A 2 24.79 14.09 -11.88
C CYS A 2 24.28 13.02 -10.91
N GLU A 3 23.92 13.43 -9.69
CA GLU A 3 23.27 12.55 -8.73
C GLU A 3 21.92 12.10 -9.31
N TYR A 4 21.66 10.80 -9.29
CA TYR A 4 20.40 10.23 -9.74
C TYR A 4 19.30 10.59 -8.74
N ASN A 5 18.52 11.63 -9.02
CA ASN A 5 17.32 12.03 -8.27
C ASN A 5 16.13 11.06 -8.53
N GLY A 6 16.37 9.76 -8.43
CA GLY A 6 15.31 8.74 -8.58
C GLY A 6 14.64 8.41 -7.25
N ARG A 7 13.43 7.83 -7.31
CA ARG A 7 12.76 7.31 -6.12
C ARG A 7 13.55 6.13 -5.56
N ASP A 8 13.66 6.05 -4.24
CA ASP A 8 14.30 4.93 -3.54
C ASP A 8 13.64 3.59 -3.94
N PRO A 9 14.40 2.63 -4.50
CA PRO A 9 13.87 1.30 -4.82
C PRO A 9 13.35 0.52 -3.60
N GLU A 10 13.91 0.75 -2.40
CA GLU A 10 13.51 0.02 -1.18
C GLU A 10 12.04 0.27 -0.80
N ARG A 11 11.46 1.39 -1.27
CA ARG A 11 10.02 1.67 -1.10
C ARG A 11 9.12 0.58 -1.68
N ILE A 12 9.57 -0.11 -2.72
CA ILE A 12 8.80 -1.17 -3.40
C ILE A 12 8.66 -2.37 -2.48
N ASP A 13 9.77 -2.82 -1.89
CA ASP A 13 9.79 -3.97 -1.00
C ASP A 13 8.96 -3.72 0.26
N LEU A 14 9.10 -2.52 0.85
CA LEU A 14 8.28 -2.09 1.99
C LEU A 14 6.78 -2.12 1.68
N MET A 15 6.39 -1.60 0.51
CA MET A 15 4.99 -1.60 0.07
C MET A 15 4.45 -3.04 -0.11
N LEU A 16 5.24 -3.91 -0.74
CA LEU A 16 4.86 -5.31 -0.95
C LEU A 16 4.74 -6.09 0.37
N GLU A 17 5.62 -5.83 1.34
CA GLU A 17 5.55 -6.41 2.68
C GLU A 17 4.20 -6.06 3.35
N LYS A 18 3.85 -4.77 3.37
CA LYS A 18 2.60 -4.31 4.01
C LYS A 18 1.35 -4.76 3.27
N LEU A 19 1.37 -4.80 1.94
CA LEU A 19 0.27 -5.40 1.18
C LEU A 19 0.09 -6.89 1.47
N SER A 20 1.18 -7.64 1.57
CA SER A 20 1.14 -9.07 1.94
C SER A 20 0.57 -9.27 3.33
N GLU A 21 0.99 -8.45 4.30
CA GLU A 21 0.45 -8.47 5.67
C GLU A 21 -1.04 -8.18 5.69
N ALA A 22 -1.47 -7.08 5.06
CA ALA A 22 -2.89 -6.68 4.99
C ALA A 22 -3.75 -7.76 4.32
N TRP A 23 -3.30 -8.32 3.21
CA TRP A 23 -4.10 -9.27 2.44
C TRP A 23 -4.30 -10.60 3.18
N LYS A 24 -3.30 -11.04 3.96
CA LYS A 24 -3.41 -12.24 4.81
C LYS A 24 -4.44 -12.12 5.92
N LEU A 25 -4.81 -10.90 6.34
CA LEU A 25 -5.85 -10.69 7.35
C LEU A 25 -7.25 -11.04 6.82
N TYR A 26 -7.47 -10.93 5.51
CA TYR A 26 -8.73 -11.34 4.89
C TYR A 26 -8.51 -11.94 3.49
N PRO A 27 -8.14 -13.23 3.41
CA PRO A 27 -7.67 -13.86 2.17
C PRO A 27 -8.76 -14.02 1.09
N ASP A 28 -10.04 -13.98 1.46
CA ASP A 28 -11.16 -14.05 0.51
C ASP A 28 -11.32 -12.76 -0.32
N MET A 29 -10.77 -11.64 0.15
CA MET A 29 -10.79 -10.38 -0.58
C MET A 29 -9.87 -10.47 -1.80
N ARG A 30 -10.31 -10.01 -2.97
CA ARG A 30 -9.43 -9.93 -4.14
C ARG A 30 -8.45 -8.76 -3.99
N PHE A 31 -7.25 -8.90 -4.55
CA PHE A 31 -6.22 -7.84 -4.49
C PHE A 31 -6.73 -6.45 -4.91
N GLY A 32 -7.44 -6.36 -6.04
CA GLY A 32 -7.98 -5.07 -6.48
C GLY A 32 -9.01 -4.45 -5.52
N GLN A 33 -9.76 -5.28 -4.77
CA GLN A 33 -10.66 -4.79 -3.73
C GLN A 33 -9.87 -4.25 -2.54
N LEU A 34 -8.81 -4.95 -2.11
CA LEU A 34 -7.91 -4.46 -1.07
C LEU A 34 -7.35 -3.08 -1.40
N ILE A 35 -6.77 -2.91 -2.60
CA ILE A 35 -6.22 -1.63 -3.04
C ILE A 35 -7.28 -0.53 -3.05
N ALA A 36 -8.47 -0.81 -3.59
CA ALA A 36 -9.57 0.16 -3.60
C ALA A 36 -10.06 0.53 -2.19
N THR A 37 -10.11 -0.45 -1.28
CA THR A 37 -10.49 -0.26 0.12
C THR A 37 -9.48 0.61 0.86
N CYS A 38 -8.18 0.41 0.63
CA CYS A 38 -7.13 1.22 1.23
C CYS A 38 -7.13 2.65 0.67
N ALA A 39 -7.11 2.80 -0.66
CA ALA A 39 -6.96 4.09 -1.34
C ALA A 39 -8.14 5.06 -1.13
N LYS A 40 -9.36 4.55 -0.88
CA LYS A 40 -10.60 5.34 -0.68
C LYS A 40 -10.87 6.38 -1.76
N THR A 41 -10.35 6.16 -2.96
CA THR A 41 -10.49 7.04 -4.13
C THR A 41 -10.65 6.21 -5.40
N SER A 42 -11.29 6.80 -6.41
CA SER A 42 -11.38 6.21 -7.76
C SER A 42 -10.13 6.49 -8.60
N ASN A 43 -9.34 7.52 -8.25
CA ASN A 43 -8.09 7.86 -8.94
C ASN A 43 -6.87 7.26 -8.24
N ILE A 44 -6.75 5.93 -8.23
CA ILE A 44 -5.67 5.22 -7.54
C ILE A 44 -4.29 5.64 -8.06
N SER A 45 -4.17 5.95 -9.35
CA SER A 45 -2.90 6.40 -9.96
C SER A 45 -2.38 7.75 -9.45
N GLY A 46 -3.23 8.54 -8.78
CA GLY A 46 -2.83 9.83 -8.19
C GLY A 46 -2.44 9.75 -6.71
N VAL A 47 -2.48 8.56 -6.11
CA VAL A 47 -2.10 8.37 -4.70
C VAL A 47 -0.59 8.20 -4.62
N GLU A 48 0.07 9.02 -3.81
CA GLU A 48 1.50 8.89 -3.56
C GLU A 48 1.80 7.64 -2.69
N ASP A 49 2.99 7.09 -2.82
CA ASP A 49 3.36 5.83 -2.15
C ASP A 49 3.25 5.95 -0.62
N GLU A 50 3.64 7.08 -0.03
CA GLU A 50 3.59 7.31 1.41
C GLU A 50 2.15 7.41 1.94
N GLU A 51 1.23 7.93 1.12
CA GLU A 51 -0.20 8.00 1.48
C GLU A 51 -0.81 6.61 1.45
N MET A 52 -0.56 5.85 0.37
CA MET A 52 -1.02 4.47 0.25
C MET A 52 -0.48 3.60 1.40
N LEU A 53 0.80 3.74 1.76
CA LEU A 53 1.41 2.97 2.84
C LEU A 53 0.70 3.22 4.17
N LYS A 54 0.44 4.48 4.51
CA LYS A 54 -0.30 4.86 5.74
C LYS A 54 -1.70 4.27 5.76
N ASP A 55 -2.40 4.28 4.62
CA ASP A 55 -3.75 3.71 4.53
C ASP A 55 -3.75 2.18 4.67
N ILE A 56 -2.73 1.49 4.16
CA ILE A 56 -2.53 0.05 4.37
C ILE A 56 -2.24 -0.26 5.84
N GLU A 57 -1.35 0.49 6.48
CA GLU A 57 -1.04 0.34 7.91
C GLU A 57 -2.28 0.54 8.78
N LYS A 58 -3.07 1.58 8.48
CA LYS A 58 -4.34 1.83 9.16
C LYS A 58 -5.34 0.68 8.96
N TYR A 59 -5.42 0.12 7.75
CA TYR A 59 -6.26 -1.06 7.50
C TYR A 59 -5.81 -2.25 8.36
N ILE A 60 -4.49 -2.53 8.42
CA ILE A 60 -3.92 -3.60 9.26
C ILE A 60 -4.30 -3.40 10.74
N GLU A 61 -4.16 -2.18 11.27
CA GLU A 61 -4.52 -1.86 12.65
C GLU A 61 -6.00 -2.08 12.95
N ILE A 62 -6.89 -1.74 12.01
CA ILE A 62 -8.33 -1.92 12.16
C ILE A 62 -8.68 -3.40 12.16
N MET A 63 -8.10 -4.18 11.25
CA MET A 63 -8.42 -5.61 11.07
C MET A 63 -7.83 -6.52 12.15
N LYS A 64 -6.81 -6.06 12.88
CA LYS A 64 -6.21 -6.79 14.01
C LYS A 64 -6.93 -6.55 15.34
N LYS A 65 -7.83 -5.56 15.42
CA LYS A 65 -8.64 -5.25 16.61
C LYS A 65 -9.96 -6.01 16.56
#